data_AF-A0A7L5ZI14-F1
#
_entry.id   AF-A0A7L5ZI14-F1
#
_cell.length_a   1.000
_cell.length_b   1.000
_cell.length_c   1.000
_cell.angle_alpha   90.00
_cell.angle_beta   90.00
_cell.angle_gamma   90.00
#
_symmetry.space_group_name_H-M   'P 1'
#
loop_
_entity.id
_entity.type
_entity.pdbx_description
1 polymer ?
#
loop_
_entity_poly.entity_id
_entity_poly.type
_entity_poly.pdbx_seq_one_letter_code
_entity_poly.pdbx_strand_id
1 'polypeptide(L)'
;MWDHTAGLIPPCWPLHPHLVHEIAVLADQRRRASLDLTSSALEEWHRYGLPTFLDRLKGRTRNLCDDRHSPWPAKGRHDRHISQAAVTTRHTAYQDDIATTSPAPPILEELRRGLRLVMEDGESIDPTTGELL
;
A
#
# COMPACT_ATOMS: atom_id res chain seq x y z
N MET A 1 11.44 24.62 -8.31
CA MET A 1 12.41 23.61 -7.84
C MET A 1 12.82 24.02 -6.43
N TRP A 2 12.55 23.19 -5.41
CA TRP A 2 12.83 23.51 -4.01
C TRP A 2 14.25 23.06 -3.65
N ASP A 3 14.97 23.86 -2.85
CA ASP A 3 16.29 23.52 -2.36
C ASP A 3 16.19 22.67 -1.07
N HIS A 4 16.46 21.39 -1.22
CA HIS A 4 16.47 20.40 -0.14
C HIS A 4 17.64 20.58 0.85
N THR A 5 18.64 21.41 0.52
CA THR A 5 19.79 21.66 1.39
C THR A 5 19.55 22.75 2.43
N ALA A 6 18.54 23.61 2.23
CA ALA A 6 18.22 24.74 3.10
C ALA A 6 17.72 24.37 4.51
N GLY A 7 17.43 23.08 4.78
CA GLY A 7 16.97 22.64 6.11
C GLY A 7 15.58 23.16 6.49
N LEU A 8 14.81 23.63 5.52
CA LEU A 8 13.45 24.14 5.71
C LEU A 8 12.43 23.03 5.44
N ILE A 9 11.29 23.06 6.11
CA ILE A 9 10.17 22.18 5.78
C ILE A 9 9.56 22.67 4.46
N PRO A 10 9.41 21.81 3.43
CA PRO A 10 8.89 22.26 2.14
C PRO A 10 7.42 22.67 2.24
N PRO A 11 6.94 23.66 1.47
CA PRO A 11 5.55 24.11 1.53
C PRO A 11 4.55 23.03 1.11
N CYS A 12 4.99 22.03 0.35
CA CYS A 12 4.18 20.88 -0.04
C CYS A 12 4.07 19.80 1.04
N TRP A 13 4.64 19.98 2.25
CA TRP A 13 4.57 19.00 3.34
C TRP A 13 3.16 18.45 3.65
N PRO A 14 2.04 19.20 3.49
CA PRO A 14 0.70 18.64 3.73
C PRO A 14 0.34 17.52 2.74
N LEU A 15 0.96 17.49 1.57
CA LEU A 15 0.77 16.46 0.54
C LEU A 15 1.62 15.20 0.78
N HIS A 16 2.44 15.20 1.82
CA HIS A 16 3.32 14.09 2.17
C HIS A 16 2.84 13.48 3.49
N PRO A 17 2.05 12.39 3.46
CA PRO A 17 1.50 11.80 4.68
C PRO A 17 2.57 11.51 5.72
N HIS A 18 3.73 11.00 5.32
CA HIS A 18 4.84 10.75 6.24
C HIS A 18 5.39 12.02 6.91
N LEU A 19 5.45 13.16 6.20
CA LEU A 19 5.88 14.43 6.79
C LEU A 19 4.82 14.98 7.75
N VAL A 20 3.53 14.86 7.43
CA VAL A 20 2.44 15.27 8.33
C VAL A 20 2.56 14.57 9.68
N HIS A 21 2.72 13.25 9.67
CA HIS A 21 2.85 12.48 10.91
C HIS A 21 4.11 12.86 11.70
N GLU A 22 5.25 13.03 11.03
CA GLU A 22 6.49 13.35 11.71
C GLU A 22 6.54 14.77 12.27
N ILE A 23 6.01 15.75 11.53
CA ILE A 23 5.89 17.14 12.01
C ILE A 23 4.95 17.20 13.21
N ALA A 24 3.84 16.45 13.19
CA ALA A 24 2.92 16.37 14.33
C ALA A 24 3.62 15.82 15.59
N VAL A 25 4.40 14.74 15.44
CA VAL A 25 5.19 14.16 16.55
C VAL A 25 6.24 15.15 17.04
N LEU A 26 6.98 15.80 16.14
CA LEU A 26 8.00 16.78 16.50
C LEU A 26 7.40 17.98 17.26
N ALA A 27 6.22 18.44 16.84
CA ALA A 27 5.48 19.51 17.49
C ALA A 27 4.97 19.11 18.88
N ASP A 28 4.43 17.89 19.04
CA ASP A 28 4.01 17.40 20.37
C ASP A 28 5.21 17.24 21.32
N GLN A 29 6.34 16.72 20.83
CA GLN A 29 7.58 16.66 21.61
C GLN A 29 8.03 18.05 22.06
N ARG A 30 8.01 19.05 21.16
CA ARG A 30 8.34 20.43 21.50
C ARG A 30 7.43 21.01 22.57
N ARG A 31 6.12 20.71 22.49
CA ARG A 31 5.11 21.14 23.46
C ARG A 31 5.34 20.48 24.82
N ARG A 32 5.60 19.17 24.86
CA ARG A 32 5.91 18.44 26.10
C ARG A 32 7.18 18.95 26.75
N ALA A 33 8.22 19.20 25.96
CA ALA A 33 9.48 19.76 26.44
C ALA A 33 9.31 21.15 27.07
N SER A 34 8.38 21.99 26.59
CA SER A 34 8.07 23.28 27.25
C SER A 34 7.29 23.16 28.56
N LEU A 35 6.67 22.01 28.82
CA LEU A 35 5.93 21.77 30.07
C LEU A 35 6.82 21.11 31.13
N ASP A 36 8.02 20.67 30.76
CA ASP A 36 8.97 20.10 31.70
C ASP A 36 9.45 21.19 32.69
N LEU A 37 9.69 20.78 33.94
CA LEU A 37 10.15 21.67 35.01
C LEU A 37 11.63 22.03 34.85
N THR A 38 12.34 21.33 33.98
CA THR A 38 13.76 21.54 33.69
C THR A 38 13.99 21.85 32.22
N SER A 39 15.13 22.45 31.89
CA SER A 39 15.51 22.69 30.48
C SER A 39 15.98 21.43 29.76
N SER A 40 16.12 20.29 30.45
CA SER A 40 16.74 19.08 29.91
C SER A 40 15.98 18.53 28.70
N ALA A 41 14.65 18.43 28.76
CA ALA A 41 13.84 17.96 27.65
C ALA A 41 13.88 18.90 26.44
N LEU A 42 13.97 20.21 26.67
CA LEU A 42 14.08 21.19 25.58
C LEU A 42 15.47 21.16 24.93
N GLU A 43 16.51 21.00 25.74
CA GLU A 43 17.88 20.84 25.27
C GLU A 43 18.04 19.56 24.43
N GLU A 44 17.51 18.44 24.90
CA GLU A 44 17.48 17.16 24.18
C GLU A 44 16.72 17.30 22.83
N TRP A 45 15.56 17.97 22.85
CA TRP A 45 14.79 18.23 21.64
C TRP A 45 15.57 19.09 20.63
N HIS A 46 16.26 20.13 21.07
CA HIS A 46 17.11 20.97 20.21
C HIS A 46 18.35 20.24 19.71
N ARG A 47 19.00 19.42 20.55
CA ARG A 47 20.28 18.79 20.21
C ARG A 47 20.12 17.55 19.35
N TYR A 48 19.06 16.77 19.57
CA TYR A 48 18.90 15.47 18.93
C TYR A 48 17.59 15.36 18.16
N GLY A 49 16.46 15.78 18.73
CA GLY A 49 15.15 15.62 18.10
C GLY A 49 15.02 16.36 16.77
N LEU A 50 15.23 17.67 16.80
CA LEU A 50 15.11 18.53 15.62
C LEU A 50 16.17 18.18 14.55
N PRO A 51 17.47 18.05 14.86
CA PRO A 51 18.48 17.68 13.86
C PRO A 51 18.20 16.32 13.20
N THR A 52 17.82 15.30 13.98
CA THR A 52 17.48 13.97 13.45
C THR A 52 16.28 14.03 12.50
N PHE A 53 15.28 14.85 12.80
CA PHE A 53 14.17 15.09 11.88
C PHE A 53 14.65 15.74 10.58
N LEU A 54 15.44 16.81 10.65
CA LEU A 54 15.93 17.52 9.47
C LEU A 54 16.80 16.64 8.57
N ASP A 55 17.65 15.78 9.14
CA ASP A 55 18.44 14.82 8.36
C ASP A 55 17.56 13.78 7.66
N ARG A 56 16.56 13.24 8.37
CA ARG A 56 15.61 12.30 7.74
C ARG A 56 14.72 12.97 6.69
N LEU A 57 14.35 14.24 6.88
CA LEU A 57 13.63 15.05 5.90
C LEU A 57 14.48 15.20 4.63
N LYS A 58 15.75 15.60 4.76
CA LYS A 58 16.69 15.71 3.64
C LYS A 58 16.84 14.40 2.88
N GLY A 59 17.04 13.28 3.59
CA GLY A 59 17.23 11.97 2.99
C GLY A 59 16.00 11.43 2.23
N ARG A 60 14.79 11.69 2.71
CA ARG A 60 13.55 11.15 2.11
C ARG A 60 12.97 12.04 1.01
N THR A 61 13.10 13.35 1.13
CA THR A 61 12.43 14.30 0.23
C THR A 61 13.08 14.34 -1.15
N ARG A 62 14.41 14.16 -1.22
CA ARG A 62 15.20 14.15 -2.47
C ARG A 62 14.66 13.19 -3.54
N ASN A 63 14.02 12.09 -3.15
CA ASN A 63 13.50 11.10 -4.11
C ASN A 63 12.02 11.27 -4.46
N LEU A 64 11.25 12.04 -3.67
CA LEU A 64 9.79 12.09 -3.78
C LEU A 64 9.22 13.43 -4.27
N CYS A 65 9.98 14.52 -4.13
CA CYS A 65 9.49 15.88 -4.46
C CYS A 65 9.90 16.41 -5.83
N ASP A 66 10.82 15.77 -6.54
CA ASP A 66 11.48 16.40 -7.70
C ASP A 66 10.62 16.45 -8.98
N ASP A 67 9.76 15.47 -9.26
CA ASP A 67 9.09 15.41 -10.59
C ASP A 67 7.57 15.55 -10.60
N ARG A 68 6.85 15.02 -9.59
CA ARG A 68 5.39 15.17 -9.47
C ARG A 68 4.88 14.62 -8.15
N HIS A 69 4.09 15.42 -7.43
CA HIS A 69 3.37 14.92 -6.26
C HIS A 69 2.39 13.83 -6.69
N SER A 70 2.52 12.66 -6.07
CA SER A 70 1.52 11.62 -6.21
C SER A 70 0.36 11.94 -5.26
N PRO A 71 -0.91 11.97 -5.72
CA PRO A 71 -2.06 12.24 -4.86
C PRO A 71 -2.24 11.19 -3.76
N TRP A 72 -1.65 10.00 -3.91
CA TRP A 72 -1.55 9.02 -2.84
C TRP A 72 -0.29 8.14 -2.99
N PRO A 73 0.28 7.59 -1.89
CA PRO A 73 1.62 6.99 -1.87
C PRO A 73 1.86 5.81 -2.82
N ALA A 74 0.81 5.10 -3.22
CA ALA A 74 0.91 3.94 -4.10
C ALA A 74 0.29 4.17 -5.49
N LYS A 75 -0.04 5.41 -5.88
CA LYS A 75 -0.56 5.70 -7.22
C LYS A 75 0.37 5.19 -8.32
N GLY A 76 1.67 5.44 -8.22
CA GLY A 76 2.61 4.94 -9.24
C GLY A 76 2.66 3.41 -9.33
N ARG A 77 2.40 2.69 -8.23
CA ARG A 77 2.27 1.22 -8.24
C ARG A 77 0.93 0.79 -8.84
N HIS A 78 -0.14 1.48 -8.49
CA HIS A 78 -1.47 1.25 -9.02
C HIS A 78 -1.54 1.51 -10.52
N ASP A 79 -1.05 2.65 -11.00
CA ASP A 79 -0.97 3.00 -12.42
C ASP A 79 -0.23 1.92 -13.23
N ARG A 80 0.91 1.45 -12.69
CA ARG A 80 1.65 0.32 -13.29
C ARG A 80 0.83 -0.97 -13.30
N HIS A 81 0.13 -1.27 -12.22
CA HIS A 81 -0.70 -2.47 -12.09
C HIS A 81 -1.91 -2.47 -13.04
N ILE A 82 -2.56 -1.32 -13.24
CA ILE A 82 -3.71 -1.16 -14.13
C ILE A 82 -3.31 -0.87 -15.58
N SER A 83 -2.02 -0.70 -15.87
CA SER A 83 -1.54 -0.44 -17.23
C SER A 83 -1.95 -1.55 -18.19
N GLN A 84 -2.23 -1.19 -19.44
CA GLN A 84 -2.64 -2.17 -20.46
C GLN A 84 -1.62 -3.29 -20.61
N ALA A 85 -0.32 -2.97 -20.57
CA ALA A 85 0.73 -3.96 -20.61
C ALA A 85 0.63 -4.97 -19.45
N ALA A 86 0.47 -4.48 -18.21
CA ALA A 86 0.34 -5.35 -17.05
C ALA A 86 -0.95 -6.18 -17.06
N VAL A 87 -2.05 -5.63 -17.59
CA VAL A 87 -3.31 -6.35 -17.80
C VAL A 87 -3.11 -7.48 -18.82
N THR A 88 -2.50 -7.17 -19.97
CA THR A 88 -2.21 -8.16 -21.02
C THR A 88 -1.30 -9.26 -20.49
N THR A 89 -0.22 -8.93 -19.76
CA THR A 89 0.68 -9.95 -19.19
C THR A 89 -0.07 -10.90 -18.26
N ARG A 90 -0.93 -10.39 -17.37
CA ARG A 90 -1.74 -11.25 -16.49
C ARG A 90 -2.72 -12.11 -17.28
N HIS A 91 -3.34 -11.54 -18.30
CA HIS A 91 -4.28 -12.27 -19.15
C HIS A 91 -3.57 -13.39 -19.93
N THR A 92 -2.41 -13.13 -20.53
CA THR A 92 -1.61 -14.14 -21.23
C THR A 92 -1.18 -15.25 -20.29
N ALA A 93 -0.63 -14.91 -19.11
CA ALA A 93 -0.25 -15.92 -18.11
C ALA A 93 -1.45 -16.81 -17.72
N TYR A 94 -2.63 -16.22 -17.52
CA TYR A 94 -3.85 -16.97 -17.23
C TYR A 94 -4.27 -17.89 -18.38
N GLN A 95 -4.15 -17.44 -19.63
CA GLN A 95 -4.45 -18.28 -20.80
C GLN A 95 -3.45 -19.44 -20.94
N ASP A 96 -2.17 -19.19 -20.66
CA ASP A 96 -1.14 -20.23 -20.65
C ASP A 96 -1.39 -21.27 -19.55
N ASP A 97 -1.84 -20.83 -18.36
CA ASP A 97 -2.25 -21.71 -17.26
C ASP A 97 -3.47 -22.57 -17.65
N ILE A 98 -4.47 -21.99 -18.32
CA ILE A 98 -5.61 -22.76 -18.87
C ILE A 98 -5.10 -23.78 -19.89
N ALA A 99 -4.22 -23.38 -20.81
CA ALA A 99 -3.73 -24.25 -21.88
C ALA A 99 -2.88 -25.41 -21.36
N THR A 100 -2.17 -25.21 -20.25
CA THR A 100 -1.38 -26.26 -19.58
C THR A 100 -2.21 -27.14 -18.65
N THR A 101 -3.41 -26.69 -18.27
CA THR A 101 -4.38 -27.52 -17.57
C THR A 101 -5.03 -28.49 -18.55
N SER A 102 -4.40 -29.64 -18.80
CA SER A 102 -5.05 -30.74 -19.53
C SER A 102 -6.38 -31.09 -18.85
N PRO A 103 -7.47 -31.31 -19.60
CA PRO A 103 -8.65 -31.96 -19.03
C PRO A 103 -8.19 -33.27 -18.41
N ALA A 104 -8.67 -33.54 -17.19
CA ALA A 104 -8.34 -34.78 -16.51
C ALA A 104 -8.68 -35.95 -17.46
N PRO A 105 -7.85 -37.01 -17.53
CA PRO A 105 -8.21 -38.19 -18.31
C PRO A 105 -9.60 -38.67 -17.86
N PRO A 106 -10.44 -39.20 -18.76
CA PRO A 106 -11.87 -39.49 -18.49
C PRO A 106 -12.12 -40.38 -17.26
N ILE A 107 -11.10 -41.10 -16.81
CA ILE A 107 -11.10 -41.93 -15.58
C ILE A 107 -11.25 -41.08 -14.29
N LEU A 108 -10.88 -39.79 -14.34
CA LEU A 108 -11.10 -38.81 -13.25
C LEU A 108 -12.36 -37.95 -13.48
N GLU A 109 -13.00 -38.00 -14.65
CA GLU A 109 -14.26 -37.29 -14.90
C GLU A 109 -15.40 -37.91 -14.08
N GLU A 110 -15.39 -39.24 -13.90
CA GLU A 110 -16.29 -39.96 -12.99
C GLU A 110 -15.98 -39.70 -11.50
N LEU A 111 -14.74 -39.31 -11.18
CA LEU A 111 -14.29 -38.93 -9.84
C LEU A 111 -14.27 -37.42 -9.61
N ARG A 112 -14.66 -36.59 -10.58
CA ARG A 112 -15.11 -35.23 -10.33
C ARG A 112 -16.40 -35.36 -9.54
N ARG A 113 -16.24 -35.57 -8.24
CA ARG A 113 -17.20 -35.14 -7.23
C ARG A 113 -17.32 -33.64 -7.41
N GLY A 114 -18.15 -33.23 -8.37
CA GLY A 114 -18.62 -31.87 -8.47
C GLY A 114 -19.11 -31.48 -7.08
N LEU A 115 -18.72 -30.29 -6.63
CA LEU A 115 -19.35 -29.68 -5.47
C LEU A 115 -20.86 -29.64 -5.76
N ARG A 116 -21.61 -30.51 -5.08
CA ARG A 116 -23.07 -30.48 -5.11
C ARG A 116 -23.51 -29.56 -3.99
N LEU A 117 -24.33 -28.58 -4.33
CA LEU A 117 -25.05 -27.80 -3.34
C LEU A 117 -26.20 -28.69 -2.87
N VAL A 118 -26.12 -29.12 -1.62
CA VAL A 118 -27.15 -29.94 -0.98
C VAL A 118 -27.78 -29.09 0.11
N MET A 119 -29.10 -28.97 0.09
CA MET A 119 -29.91 -28.31 1.10
C MET A 119 -29.88 -29.10 2.41
N GLU A 120 -30.25 -28.48 3.54
CA GLU A 120 -30.26 -29.16 4.86
C GLU A 120 -31.19 -30.40 4.90
N ASP A 121 -32.19 -30.45 4.03
CA ASP A 121 -33.13 -31.56 3.85
C ASP A 121 -32.62 -32.68 2.92
N GLY A 122 -31.46 -32.49 2.30
CA GLY A 122 -30.83 -33.46 1.41
C GLY A 122 -31.14 -33.28 -0.08
N GLU A 123 -31.93 -32.28 -0.47
CA GLU A 123 -32.20 -31.98 -1.89
C GLU A 123 -30.98 -31.35 -2.58
N SER A 124 -30.70 -31.76 -3.82
CA SER A 124 -29.54 -31.31 -4.58
C SER A 124 -29.94 -30.20 -5.56
N ILE A 125 -29.14 -29.14 -5.67
CA ILE A 125 -29.36 -28.02 -6.60
C ILE A 125 -28.34 -28.07 -7.74
N ASP A 126 -28.77 -27.88 -8.98
CA ASP A 126 -27.89 -27.65 -10.12
C ASP A 126 -27.27 -26.23 -10.02
N PRO A 127 -25.93 -26.11 -9.86
CA PRO A 127 -25.27 -24.81 -9.66
C PRO A 127 -25.25 -23.92 -10.92
N THR A 128 -25.63 -24.45 -12.09
CA THR A 128 -25.63 -23.73 -13.36
C THR A 128 -27.00 -23.13 -13.67
N THR A 129 -28.07 -23.85 -13.33
CA THR A 129 -29.46 -23.48 -13.63
C THR A 129 -30.24 -22.98 -12.41
N GLY A 130 -29.86 -23.42 -11.21
CA GLY A 130 -30.53 -23.11 -9.95
C GLY A 130 -31.77 -23.97 -9.67
N GLU A 131 -32.02 -25.03 -10.44
CA GLU A 131 -33.15 -25.94 -10.25
C GLU A 131 -32.81 -27.08 -9.26
N LEU A 132 -33.85 -27.65 -8.63
CA LEU A 132 -33.74 -28.82 -7.75
C LEU A 132 -33.68 -30.11 -8.58
N LEU A 133 -32.82 -31.06 -8.18
CA LEU A 133 -32.55 -32.35 -8.83
C LEU A 133 -33.19 -33.53 -8.09
#